data_AF-A0A4Q7IJH6-F1
#
_entry.id   AF-A0A4Q7IJH6-F1
#
_cell.length_a   1.000
_cell.length_b   1.000
_cell.length_c   1.000
_cell.angle_alpha   90.00
_cell.angle_beta   90.00
_cell.angle_gamma   90.00
#
_symmetry.space_group_name_H-M   'P 1'
#
loop_
_entity.id
_entity.type
_entity.pdbx_description
1 polymer ?
#
loop_
_entity_poly.entity_id
_entity_poly.type
_entity_poly.pdbx_seq_one_letter_code
_entity_poly.pdbx_strand_id
1 'polypeptide(L)'
;MVKKILSICVALSCTQAYAGSQIVSYFEPPTASIPAGSFMAKDHAGEGRYKVNMQPFQMAKYELTVSEFRKFVEDTGYKAPTNCMHEIGPGWFGAGERDGSWDDNFFNLSEYHPVVCIGTKGAEDYAKWLSEKTGKQYRLMSEAQWLYVMRTGGYDDYISENGKKRNQVCEIANLADQHAKAMTGKIYQAPYTSAYTIEDCNDKEILSSTVGLFKADKYGVHDLLGNIQEVVADCYVDGKQRFPQGGGPVTQENCTSRIAKGSSWHWEVPDLDRRGEMADDFIAAIEGFRLVLDTNGKALPAQAGSSEFVAGLAKAQKKAKIIHAQIADYPSQVAKLALKDKGRKVTLTWQHYKDMAGTTYKVIRQDLISNEEQVLAQGVTELKFVDTKPSKHKARYKVTAQIGEREGLASNTVDSNAIFTHALPTRIQAEAFSEGTNVAVRNSSQEPKHDLVFANMRNTSADYQIKVSKAGKYTIQPRVFHSGEKQSFAVMLNDELLKEITTTGENGWQTVKAVPVTFPKGTHTLTIKPIGERTRLSINWLDVKKL
;
A
#
# COMPACT_ATOMS: atom_id res chain seq x y z
N MET A 1 -22.93 -86.94 -45.25
CA MET A 1 -21.75 -86.06 -45.40
C MET A 1 -22.03 -84.76 -44.65
N VAL A 2 -21.13 -84.36 -43.74
CA VAL A 2 -20.91 -82.97 -43.23
C VAL A 2 -22.00 -82.40 -42.30
N LYS A 3 -21.75 -81.80 -41.13
CA LYS A 3 -20.62 -81.67 -40.18
C LYS A 3 -21.26 -81.18 -38.86
N LYS A 4 -20.88 -81.74 -37.71
CA LYS A 4 -20.96 -81.06 -36.40
C LYS A 4 -19.78 -80.09 -36.31
N ILE A 5 -19.99 -78.83 -35.95
CA ILE A 5 -18.94 -77.95 -35.41
C ILE A 5 -19.45 -77.29 -34.14
N LEU A 6 -18.62 -77.47 -33.12
CA LEU A 6 -18.70 -77.08 -31.72
C LEU A 6 -18.44 -75.57 -31.60
N SER A 7 -19.34 -74.80 -31.00
CA SER A 7 -19.05 -73.40 -30.63
C SER A 7 -18.27 -73.38 -29.32
N ILE A 8 -17.01 -72.97 -29.40
CA ILE A 8 -16.12 -72.73 -28.26
C ILE A 8 -16.39 -71.31 -27.75
N CYS A 9 -16.93 -71.19 -26.53
CA CYS A 9 -16.94 -69.95 -25.78
C CYS A 9 -15.55 -69.72 -25.16
N VAL A 10 -14.77 -68.79 -25.72
CA VAL A 10 -13.58 -68.25 -25.06
C VAL A 10 -14.01 -67.04 -24.23
N ALA A 11 -14.06 -67.20 -22.91
CA ALA A 11 -14.17 -66.09 -21.98
C ALA A 11 -12.80 -65.39 -21.93
N LEU A 12 -12.65 -64.28 -22.63
CA LEU A 12 -11.55 -63.34 -22.41
C LEU A 12 -11.86 -62.53 -21.15
N SER A 13 -11.33 -62.96 -20.00
CA SER A 13 -11.23 -62.14 -18.80
C SER A 13 -10.19 -61.05 -19.04
N CYS A 14 -10.65 -59.91 -19.57
CA CYS A 14 -9.86 -58.68 -19.61
C CYS A 14 -9.82 -58.11 -18.19
N THR A 15 -8.78 -58.43 -17.43
CA THR A 15 -8.46 -57.70 -16.20
C THR A 15 -8.00 -56.30 -16.61
N GLN A 16 -8.91 -55.32 -16.52
CA GLN A 16 -8.50 -53.92 -16.46
C GLN A 16 -7.67 -53.76 -15.17
N ALA A 17 -6.35 -53.67 -15.33
CA ALA A 17 -5.50 -53.13 -14.30
C ALA A 17 -5.89 -51.65 -14.12
N TYR A 18 -6.75 -51.38 -13.15
CA TYR A 18 -6.85 -50.05 -12.57
C TYR A 18 -5.48 -49.75 -11.95
N ALA A 19 -4.65 -49.01 -12.68
CA ALA A 19 -3.60 -48.24 -12.04
C ALA A 19 -4.32 -47.29 -11.08
N GLY A 20 -4.41 -47.66 -9.81
CA GLY A 20 -4.90 -46.77 -8.77
C GLY A 20 -4.03 -45.53 -8.81
N SER A 21 -4.58 -44.40 -9.24
CA SER A 21 -3.97 -43.11 -9.00
C SER A 21 -3.81 -43.03 -7.48
N GLN A 22 -2.58 -43.12 -6.98
CA GLN A 22 -2.35 -42.78 -5.59
C GLN A 22 -2.85 -41.35 -5.41
N ILE A 23 -3.89 -41.18 -4.60
CA ILE A 23 -4.38 -39.86 -4.22
C ILE A 23 -3.20 -39.17 -3.55
N VAL A 24 -2.69 -38.11 -4.18
CA VAL A 24 -1.59 -37.33 -3.60
C VAL A 24 -2.13 -36.68 -2.32
N SER A 25 -1.61 -37.14 -1.19
CA SER A 25 -2.12 -36.83 0.15
C SER A 25 -1.63 -35.48 0.70
N TYR A 26 -0.57 -34.91 0.12
CA TYR A 26 -0.06 -33.59 0.45
C TYR A 26 0.77 -33.01 -0.69
N PHE A 27 0.94 -31.69 -0.71
CA PHE A 27 1.91 -31.01 -1.55
C PHE A 27 3.04 -30.45 -0.70
N GLU A 28 4.24 -30.98 -0.91
CA GLU A 28 5.47 -30.36 -0.40
C GLU A 28 5.87 -29.19 -1.31
N PRO A 29 6.09 -27.97 -0.76
CA PRO A 29 6.37 -26.78 -1.56
C PRO A 29 7.77 -26.83 -2.19
N PRO A 30 7.97 -26.25 -3.39
CA PRO A 30 9.31 -25.95 -3.88
C PRO A 30 9.99 -24.95 -2.96
N THR A 31 11.27 -25.18 -2.63
CA THR A 31 12.04 -24.30 -1.74
C THR A 31 13.24 -23.66 -2.45
N ALA A 32 13.65 -22.48 -2.00
CA ALA A 32 14.92 -21.86 -2.29
C ALA A 32 15.93 -22.18 -1.17
N SER A 33 17.19 -22.36 -1.54
CA SER A 33 18.30 -22.51 -0.57
C SER A 33 18.84 -21.13 -0.22
N ILE A 34 18.72 -20.76 1.05
CA ILE A 34 19.18 -19.47 1.56
C ILE A 34 20.51 -19.69 2.29
N PRO A 35 21.63 -19.12 1.81
CA PRO A 35 22.94 -19.34 2.41
C PRO A 35 23.05 -18.64 3.77
N ALA A 36 24.03 -19.09 4.57
CA ALA A 36 24.43 -18.38 5.76
C ALA A 36 25.01 -16.99 5.40
N GLY A 37 24.92 -16.05 6.32
CA GLY A 37 25.52 -14.73 6.12
C GLY A 37 25.13 -13.75 7.20
N SER A 38 25.01 -12.47 6.85
CA SER A 38 24.58 -11.45 7.79
C SER A 38 23.96 -10.25 7.08
N PHE A 39 23.14 -9.48 7.81
CA PHE A 39 22.61 -8.20 7.36
C PHE A 39 22.61 -7.17 8.50
N MET A 40 22.40 -5.90 8.17
CA MET A 40 22.23 -4.82 9.14
C MET A 40 20.74 -4.53 9.36
N ALA A 41 20.25 -4.80 10.57
CA ALA A 41 18.89 -4.48 11.01
C ALA A 41 18.86 -3.12 11.70
N LYS A 42 17.72 -2.41 11.65
CA LYS A 42 17.50 -1.19 12.45
C LYS A 42 17.41 -1.53 13.93
N ASP A 43 18.14 -0.79 14.77
CA ASP A 43 18.00 -0.88 16.22
C ASP A 43 16.80 -0.03 16.65
N HIS A 44 15.66 -0.66 16.90
CA HIS A 44 14.46 0.06 17.32
C HIS A 44 14.53 0.55 18.78
N ALA A 45 15.53 0.14 19.56
CA ALA A 45 15.81 0.68 20.89
C ALA A 45 16.71 1.94 20.86
N GLY A 46 17.26 2.30 19.70
CA GLY A 46 18.15 3.46 19.53
C GLY A 46 18.08 4.05 18.13
N GLU A 47 19.11 4.80 17.71
CA GLU A 47 19.15 5.44 16.38
C GLU A 47 20.05 4.69 15.38
N GLY A 48 20.60 3.54 15.76
CA GLY A 48 21.62 2.81 15.00
C GLY A 48 21.12 1.65 14.15
N ARG A 49 22.07 0.94 13.53
CA ARG A 49 21.88 -0.38 12.93
C ARG A 49 22.81 -1.38 13.58
N TYR A 50 22.38 -2.62 13.74
CA TYR A 50 23.19 -3.70 14.30
C TYR A 50 23.24 -4.91 13.37
N LYS A 51 24.32 -5.69 13.49
CA LYS A 51 24.55 -6.88 12.66
C LYS A 51 23.77 -8.08 13.19
N VAL A 52 23.10 -8.78 12.29
CA VAL A 52 22.43 -10.05 12.56
C VAL A 52 23.08 -11.12 11.70
N ASN A 53 23.61 -12.17 12.34
CA ASN A 53 24.12 -13.34 11.64
C ASN A 53 22.97 -14.32 11.36
N MET A 54 22.96 -14.92 10.18
CA MET A 54 21.92 -15.81 9.68
C MET A 54 22.53 -17.20 9.45
N GLN A 55 21.90 -18.23 10.02
CA GLN A 55 22.21 -19.62 9.66
C GLN A 55 21.62 -19.93 8.27
N PRO A 56 22.17 -20.90 7.51
CA PRO A 56 21.52 -21.31 6.27
C PRO A 56 20.18 -21.97 6.59
N PHE A 57 19.20 -21.80 5.70
CA PHE A 57 17.87 -22.41 5.82
C PHE A 57 17.26 -22.59 4.42
N GLN A 58 16.07 -23.17 4.35
CA GLN A 58 15.27 -23.19 3.13
C GLN A 58 13.98 -22.40 3.31
N MET A 59 13.57 -21.68 2.28
CA MET A 59 12.33 -20.91 2.26
C MET A 59 11.45 -21.41 1.12
N ALA A 60 10.15 -21.58 1.34
CA ALA A 60 9.21 -21.84 0.26
C ALA A 60 9.31 -20.71 -0.77
N LYS A 61 9.39 -21.06 -2.07
CA LYS A 61 9.56 -20.06 -3.14
C LYS A 61 8.36 -19.12 -3.26
N TYR A 62 7.20 -19.56 -2.80
CA TYR A 62 5.91 -18.90 -2.93
C TYR A 62 5.23 -18.80 -1.55
N GLU A 63 4.26 -17.90 -1.45
CA GLU A 63 3.26 -17.92 -0.38
C GLU A 63 2.53 -19.26 -0.38
N LEU A 64 2.05 -19.71 0.79
CA LEU A 64 1.23 -20.91 0.91
C LEU A 64 -0.02 -20.74 0.04
N THR A 65 -0.29 -21.70 -0.84
CA THR A 65 -1.42 -21.61 -1.77
C THR A 65 -2.68 -22.29 -1.25
N VAL A 66 -3.81 -21.94 -1.86
CA VAL A 66 -5.12 -22.58 -1.61
C VAL A 66 -5.05 -24.08 -1.87
N SER A 67 -4.38 -24.52 -2.94
CA SER A 67 -4.25 -25.94 -3.30
C SER A 67 -3.49 -26.75 -2.27
N GLU A 68 -2.46 -26.15 -1.67
CA GLU A 68 -1.66 -26.76 -0.60
C GLU A 68 -2.48 -26.87 0.69
N PHE A 69 -3.11 -25.76 1.11
CA PHE A 69 -3.94 -25.75 2.31
C PHE A 69 -5.18 -26.67 2.17
N ARG A 70 -5.74 -26.80 0.97
CA ARG A 70 -6.84 -27.72 0.68
C ARG A 70 -6.45 -29.17 0.99
N LYS A 71 -5.23 -29.60 0.66
CA LYS A 71 -4.75 -30.96 1.02
C LYS A 71 -4.75 -31.20 2.53
N PHE A 72 -4.36 -30.19 3.30
CA PHE A 72 -4.42 -30.25 4.75
C PHE A 72 -5.86 -30.36 5.28
N VAL A 73 -6.78 -29.54 4.76
CA VAL A 73 -8.20 -29.58 5.15
C VAL A 73 -8.83 -30.92 4.80
N GLU A 74 -8.57 -31.45 3.59
CA GLU A 74 -9.08 -32.74 3.13
C GLU A 74 -8.55 -33.92 3.95
N ASP A 75 -7.27 -33.91 4.32
CA ASP A 75 -6.63 -35.00 5.07
C ASP A 75 -7.01 -35.00 6.56
N THR A 76 -7.23 -33.83 7.16
CA THR A 76 -7.44 -33.69 8.61
C THR A 76 -8.87 -33.37 9.02
N GLY A 77 -9.71 -32.90 8.09
CA GLY A 77 -11.02 -32.35 8.39
C GLY A 77 -10.97 -31.00 9.13
N TYR A 78 -9.85 -30.26 9.01
CA TYR A 78 -9.62 -28.99 9.69
C TYR A 78 -10.77 -27.99 9.49
N LYS A 79 -11.15 -27.30 10.58
CA LYS A 79 -12.21 -26.29 10.58
C LYS A 79 -11.60 -24.91 10.57
N ALA A 80 -11.37 -24.39 9.36
CA ALA A 80 -10.88 -23.04 9.17
C ALA A 80 -11.93 -21.98 9.56
N PRO A 81 -11.51 -20.76 9.94
CA PRO A 81 -12.40 -19.65 10.19
C PRO A 81 -13.31 -19.33 8.99
N THR A 82 -14.48 -18.78 9.30
CA THR A 82 -15.52 -18.40 8.30
C THR A 82 -15.94 -16.94 8.43
N ASN A 83 -15.41 -16.20 9.40
CA ASN A 83 -15.70 -14.79 9.66
C ASN A 83 -14.66 -13.86 9.02
N CYS A 84 -14.13 -14.22 7.85
CA CYS A 84 -13.05 -13.47 7.21
C CYS A 84 -13.54 -12.12 6.67
N MET A 85 -12.77 -11.05 6.94
CA MET A 85 -12.97 -9.78 6.25
C MET A 85 -12.41 -9.85 4.82
N HIS A 86 -13.28 -9.86 3.81
CA HIS A 86 -12.85 -10.15 2.45
C HIS A 86 -13.52 -9.32 1.36
N GLU A 87 -14.34 -8.33 1.69
CA GLU A 87 -15.07 -7.59 0.67
C GLU A 87 -14.35 -6.30 0.29
N ILE A 88 -14.48 -5.93 -0.99
CA ILE A 88 -14.12 -4.61 -1.51
C ILE A 88 -15.41 -3.96 -1.98
N GLY A 89 -15.69 -2.76 -1.47
CA GLY A 89 -16.82 -1.95 -1.91
C GLY A 89 -16.55 -0.44 -1.78
N PRO A 90 -17.60 0.39 -1.79
CA PRO A 90 -17.47 1.84 -1.66
C PRO A 90 -16.75 2.31 -0.38
N GLY A 91 -16.81 1.50 0.69
CA GLY A 91 -16.06 1.69 1.94
C GLY A 91 -14.60 1.24 1.88
N TRP A 92 -14.09 0.85 0.70
CA TRP A 92 -12.86 0.12 0.48
C TRP A 92 -12.89 -1.32 1.04
N PHE A 93 -11.73 -1.89 1.33
CA PHE A 93 -11.55 -3.20 1.94
C PHE A 93 -12.12 -3.26 3.36
N GLY A 94 -12.92 -4.28 3.67
CA GLY A 94 -13.46 -4.47 5.01
C GLY A 94 -14.31 -5.73 5.18
N ALA A 95 -15.09 -5.72 6.27
CA ALA A 95 -16.13 -6.71 6.50
C ALA A 95 -17.23 -6.56 5.45
N GLY A 96 -17.71 -7.70 4.98
CA GLY A 96 -18.72 -7.79 3.94
C GLY A 96 -20.15 -7.87 4.43
N GLU A 97 -21.10 -7.89 3.50
CA GLU A 97 -22.47 -8.32 3.80
C GLU A 97 -22.54 -9.82 4.10
N ARG A 98 -21.59 -10.60 3.56
CA ARG A 98 -21.41 -12.01 3.87
C ARG A 98 -20.08 -12.28 4.56
N ASP A 99 -20.11 -13.33 5.36
CA ASP A 99 -18.94 -14.00 5.90
C ASP A 99 -18.17 -14.73 4.78
N GLY A 100 -16.83 -14.75 4.88
CA GLY A 100 -15.96 -15.45 3.93
C GLY A 100 -14.99 -16.42 4.59
N SER A 101 -14.51 -17.37 3.81
CA SER A 101 -13.54 -18.39 4.22
C SER A 101 -12.35 -18.42 3.28
N TRP A 102 -11.36 -19.25 3.62
CA TRP A 102 -10.16 -19.47 2.80
C TRP A 102 -10.47 -19.97 1.37
N ASP A 103 -11.56 -20.72 1.19
CA ASP A 103 -12.01 -21.30 -0.08
C ASP A 103 -13.24 -20.62 -0.70
N ASP A 104 -13.84 -19.66 -0.01
CA ASP A 104 -14.88 -18.78 -0.53
C ASP A 104 -14.64 -17.33 -0.05
N ASN A 105 -13.91 -16.56 -0.88
CA ASN A 105 -13.69 -15.14 -0.69
C ASN A 105 -13.47 -14.44 -2.04
N PHE A 106 -13.51 -13.11 -2.07
CA PHE A 106 -13.42 -12.30 -3.31
C PHE A 106 -12.06 -12.38 -4.02
N PHE A 107 -11.00 -12.76 -3.30
CA PHE A 107 -9.62 -12.67 -3.74
C PHE A 107 -9.09 -14.00 -4.28
N ASN A 108 -9.74 -15.10 -3.92
CA ASN A 108 -9.36 -16.43 -4.32
C ASN A 108 -10.04 -16.83 -5.64
N LEU A 109 -9.40 -16.48 -6.75
CA LEU A 109 -9.88 -16.79 -8.10
C LEU A 109 -9.19 -18.02 -8.72
N SER A 110 -8.30 -18.67 -7.98
CA SER A 110 -7.46 -19.78 -8.46
C SER A 110 -6.87 -20.54 -7.29
N GLU A 111 -6.81 -21.88 -7.41
CA GLU A 111 -6.16 -22.77 -6.44
C GLU A 111 -4.65 -22.46 -6.19
N TYR A 112 -4.04 -21.64 -7.05
CA TYR A 112 -2.65 -21.21 -6.93
C TYR A 112 -2.48 -19.73 -6.52
N HIS A 113 -3.56 -19.10 -6.05
CA HIS A 113 -3.45 -17.86 -5.29
C HIS A 113 -2.94 -18.17 -3.87
N PRO A 114 -2.33 -17.19 -3.19
CA PRO A 114 -2.03 -17.32 -1.77
C PRO A 114 -3.32 -17.63 -0.99
N VAL A 115 -3.23 -18.58 -0.07
CA VAL A 115 -4.32 -18.82 0.88
C VAL A 115 -4.35 -17.68 1.89
N VAL A 116 -5.55 -17.15 2.10
CA VAL A 116 -5.86 -16.09 3.06
C VAL A 116 -7.01 -16.56 3.96
N CYS A 117 -7.45 -15.77 4.94
CA CYS A 117 -8.57 -16.14 5.83
C CYS A 117 -8.35 -17.40 6.70
N ILE A 118 -7.10 -17.80 6.97
CA ILE A 118 -6.80 -19.00 7.80
C ILE A 118 -6.30 -18.66 9.22
N GLY A 119 -5.89 -17.41 9.46
CA GLY A 119 -5.29 -16.95 10.71
C GLY A 119 -3.93 -17.60 11.02
N THR A 120 -3.22 -17.04 12.00
CA THR A 120 -1.90 -17.56 12.43
C THR A 120 -1.98 -19.02 12.85
N LYS A 121 -3.01 -19.38 13.60
CA LYS A 121 -3.22 -20.74 14.09
C LYS A 121 -3.39 -21.75 12.95
N GLY A 122 -4.12 -21.41 11.89
CA GLY A 122 -4.29 -22.27 10.72
C GLY A 122 -2.99 -22.52 9.97
N ALA A 123 -2.13 -21.50 9.89
CA ALA A 123 -0.82 -21.62 9.25
C ALA A 123 0.18 -22.44 10.09
N GLU A 124 0.17 -22.27 11.42
CA GLU A 124 0.99 -23.08 12.33
C GLU A 124 0.54 -24.55 12.34
N ASP A 125 -0.77 -24.82 12.33
CA ASP A 125 -1.31 -26.17 12.23
C ASP A 125 -0.97 -26.83 10.90
N TYR A 126 -1.05 -26.08 9.79
CA TYR A 126 -0.61 -26.53 8.48
C TYR A 126 0.89 -26.91 8.49
N ALA A 127 1.74 -26.04 9.03
CA ALA A 127 3.19 -26.28 9.09
C ALA A 127 3.52 -27.53 9.94
N LYS A 128 2.82 -27.71 11.07
CA LYS A 128 2.94 -28.90 11.92
C LYS A 128 2.52 -30.16 11.16
N TRP A 129 1.36 -30.15 10.52
CA TRP A 129 0.87 -31.27 9.72
C TRP A 129 1.83 -31.65 8.61
N LEU A 130 2.34 -30.66 7.85
CA LEU A 130 3.30 -30.92 6.78
C LEU A 130 4.62 -31.51 7.33
N SER A 131 5.04 -31.04 8.52
CA SER A 131 6.21 -31.59 9.20
C SER A 131 6.02 -33.07 9.55
N GLU A 132 4.85 -33.44 10.06
CA GLU A 132 4.51 -34.83 10.39
C GLU A 132 4.44 -35.71 9.13
N LYS A 133 3.88 -35.20 8.02
CA LYS A 133 3.80 -35.92 6.75
C LYS A 133 5.16 -36.18 6.10
N THR A 134 6.07 -35.23 6.22
CA THR A 134 7.37 -35.26 5.50
C THR A 134 8.52 -35.76 6.36
N GLY A 135 8.38 -35.75 7.70
CA GLY A 135 9.48 -35.96 8.64
C GLY A 135 10.48 -34.80 8.67
N LYS A 136 10.16 -33.66 8.03
CA LYS A 136 10.98 -32.45 7.97
C LYS A 136 10.41 -31.37 8.91
N GLN A 137 11.21 -30.38 9.29
CA GLN A 137 10.80 -29.36 10.26
C GLN A 137 10.34 -28.07 9.55
N TYR A 138 9.08 -28.05 9.13
CA TYR A 138 8.44 -26.87 8.55
C TYR A 138 7.87 -25.96 9.64
N ARG A 139 8.04 -24.65 9.46
CA ARG A 139 7.50 -23.62 10.36
C ARG A 139 7.27 -22.31 9.59
N LEU A 140 6.61 -21.36 10.23
CA LEU A 140 6.55 -19.99 9.72
C LEU A 140 7.94 -19.34 9.71
N MET A 141 8.16 -18.44 8.74
CA MET A 141 9.38 -17.63 8.68
C MET A 141 9.49 -16.68 9.87
N SER A 142 10.69 -16.29 10.26
CA SER A 142 10.90 -15.18 11.19
C SER A 142 11.01 -13.83 10.46
N GLU A 143 10.81 -12.74 11.19
CA GLU A 143 11.05 -11.38 10.71
C GLU A 143 12.50 -11.22 10.22
N ALA A 144 13.46 -11.76 10.99
CA ALA A 144 14.87 -11.71 10.63
C ALA A 144 15.17 -12.46 9.31
N GLN A 145 14.51 -13.59 9.08
CA GLN A 145 14.63 -14.35 7.83
C GLN A 145 14.05 -13.57 6.66
N TRP A 146 12.86 -12.97 6.81
CA TRP A 146 12.25 -12.12 5.78
C TRP A 146 13.17 -10.95 5.40
N LEU A 147 13.66 -10.19 6.40
CA LEU A 147 14.56 -9.07 6.19
C LEU A 147 15.89 -9.48 5.54
N TYR A 148 16.44 -10.63 5.93
CA TYR A 148 17.68 -11.14 5.34
C TYR A 148 17.51 -11.43 3.85
N VAL A 149 16.42 -12.10 3.47
CA VAL A 149 16.13 -12.41 2.07
C VAL A 149 15.88 -11.12 1.28
N MET A 150 15.09 -10.18 1.79
CA MET A 150 14.85 -8.89 1.13
C MET A 150 16.13 -8.09 0.87
N ARG A 151 16.99 -7.96 1.90
CA ARG A 151 18.21 -7.14 1.83
C ARG A 151 19.33 -7.79 1.03
N THR A 152 19.46 -9.11 1.12
CA THR A 152 20.53 -9.81 0.40
C THR A 152 20.07 -10.28 -0.98
N GLY A 153 18.76 -10.40 -1.23
CA GLY A 153 18.15 -10.90 -2.45
C GLY A 153 18.24 -9.97 -3.66
N GLY A 154 18.62 -8.71 -3.45
CA GLY A 154 18.77 -7.70 -4.50
C GLY A 154 17.54 -6.81 -4.71
N TYR A 155 16.63 -6.75 -3.73
CA TYR A 155 15.43 -5.91 -3.80
C TYR A 155 15.64 -4.46 -3.35
N ASP A 156 16.73 -4.14 -2.64
CA ASP A 156 17.03 -2.78 -2.17
C ASP A 156 17.02 -1.74 -3.33
N ASP A 157 17.47 -2.13 -4.54
CA ASP A 157 17.47 -1.27 -5.74
C ASP A 157 16.06 -0.89 -6.24
N TYR A 158 15.05 -1.72 -5.95
CA TYR A 158 13.65 -1.51 -6.35
C TYR A 158 12.85 -0.81 -5.25
N ILE A 159 13.27 -0.90 -3.99
CA ILE A 159 12.46 -0.51 -2.83
C ILE A 159 12.90 0.83 -2.25
N SER A 160 14.20 1.09 -2.23
CA SER A 160 14.71 2.36 -1.70
C SER A 160 14.25 3.54 -2.55
N GLU A 161 13.92 4.67 -1.92
CA GLU A 161 13.45 5.88 -2.62
C GLU A 161 14.45 6.36 -3.69
N ASN A 162 15.75 6.22 -3.41
CA ASN A 162 16.84 6.54 -4.33
C ASN A 162 17.35 5.31 -5.11
N GLY A 163 16.62 4.20 -5.04
CA GLY A 163 16.96 2.96 -5.72
C GLY A 163 16.93 3.16 -7.23
N LYS A 164 17.94 2.64 -7.93
CA LYS A 164 18.08 2.81 -9.38
C LYS A 164 16.92 2.21 -10.18
N LYS A 165 16.13 1.33 -9.56
CA LYS A 165 15.00 0.61 -10.15
C LYS A 165 13.70 0.87 -9.39
N ARG A 166 13.60 1.97 -8.62
CA ARG A 166 12.40 2.27 -7.82
C ARG A 166 11.12 2.35 -8.66
N ASN A 167 11.22 2.83 -9.89
CA ASN A 167 10.12 2.88 -10.86
C ASN A 167 9.80 1.54 -11.55
N GLN A 168 10.53 0.47 -11.22
CA GLN A 168 10.33 -0.89 -11.74
C GLN A 168 9.83 -1.85 -10.64
N VAL A 169 9.33 -1.33 -9.51
CA VAL A 169 8.94 -2.19 -8.38
C VAL A 169 7.83 -3.18 -8.74
N CYS A 170 6.93 -2.82 -9.66
CA CYS A 170 5.92 -3.73 -10.22
C CYS A 170 6.51 -4.94 -10.98
N GLU A 171 7.81 -4.97 -11.29
CA GLU A 171 8.45 -6.17 -11.86
C GLU A 171 8.64 -7.29 -10.82
N ILE A 172 8.72 -6.92 -9.54
CA ILE A 172 9.04 -7.84 -8.43
C ILE A 172 7.87 -8.05 -7.46
N ALA A 173 6.77 -7.30 -7.61
CA ALA A 173 5.64 -7.33 -6.67
C ALA A 173 4.32 -6.87 -7.30
N ASN A 174 3.23 -7.45 -6.81
CA ASN A 174 1.85 -6.97 -6.95
C ASN A 174 1.54 -5.97 -5.82
N LEU A 175 1.18 -4.73 -6.16
CA LEU A 175 1.05 -3.59 -5.25
C LEU A 175 -0.10 -2.68 -5.67
N ALA A 176 -0.41 -1.64 -4.88
CA ALA A 176 -1.28 -0.58 -5.36
C ALA A 176 -0.62 0.19 -6.52
N ASP A 177 -1.09 -0.01 -7.74
CA ASP A 177 -0.49 0.52 -8.96
C ASP A 177 -1.51 1.30 -9.83
N GLN A 178 -1.07 1.75 -11.00
CA GLN A 178 -1.93 2.49 -11.94
C GLN A 178 -3.09 1.64 -12.47
N HIS A 179 -2.89 0.33 -12.68
CA HIS A 179 -3.91 -0.58 -13.16
C HIS A 179 -4.99 -0.84 -12.11
N ALA A 180 -4.60 -1.22 -10.89
CA ALA A 180 -5.53 -1.33 -9.77
C ALA A 180 -6.31 -0.02 -9.60
N LYS A 181 -5.63 1.14 -9.59
CA LYS A 181 -6.28 2.46 -9.49
C LYS A 181 -7.34 2.72 -10.55
N ALA A 182 -7.07 2.34 -11.80
CA ALA A 182 -7.97 2.60 -12.92
C ALA A 182 -9.18 1.67 -12.95
N MET A 183 -9.06 0.47 -12.38
CA MET A 183 -10.04 -0.61 -12.55
C MET A 183 -10.89 -0.87 -11.31
N THR A 184 -10.36 -0.73 -10.10
CA THR A 184 -11.11 -1.03 -8.86
C THR A 184 -12.36 -0.17 -8.70
N GLY A 185 -12.28 1.13 -9.04
CA GLY A 185 -13.44 2.02 -9.03
C GLY A 185 -14.52 1.64 -10.05
N LYS A 186 -14.13 1.03 -11.17
CA LYS A 186 -15.05 0.60 -12.23
C LYS A 186 -15.70 -0.75 -11.93
N ILE A 187 -14.94 -1.67 -11.35
CA ILE A 187 -15.36 -3.05 -11.13
C ILE A 187 -16.05 -3.20 -9.76
N TYR A 188 -15.47 -2.59 -8.72
CA TYR A 188 -15.90 -2.77 -7.32
C TYR A 188 -16.51 -1.52 -6.69
N GLN A 189 -16.67 -0.43 -7.47
CA GLN A 189 -17.12 0.88 -6.95
C GLN A 189 -16.24 1.40 -5.80
N ALA A 190 -14.98 0.95 -5.79
CA ALA A 190 -13.98 1.27 -4.79
C ALA A 190 -12.88 2.07 -5.51
N PRO A 191 -12.96 3.40 -5.63
CA PRO A 191 -11.89 4.20 -6.19
C PRO A 191 -10.81 4.47 -5.14
N TYR A 192 -9.53 4.33 -5.53
CA TYR A 192 -8.45 4.76 -4.65
C TYR A 192 -8.56 6.26 -4.35
N THR A 193 -8.51 6.59 -3.06
CA THR A 193 -8.47 7.98 -2.60
C THR A 193 -7.02 8.42 -2.42
N SER A 194 -6.81 9.71 -2.24
CA SER A 194 -5.49 10.27 -1.90
C SER A 194 -4.94 9.85 -0.53
N ALA A 195 -5.67 9.02 0.23
CA ALA A 195 -5.15 8.41 1.44
C ALA A 195 -4.11 7.30 1.12
N TYR A 196 -4.17 6.75 -0.08
CA TYR A 196 -3.29 5.68 -0.56
C TYR A 196 -2.18 6.26 -1.44
N THR A 197 -0.99 5.71 -1.29
CA THR A 197 0.10 5.94 -2.23
C THR A 197 -0.02 4.91 -3.34
N ILE A 198 0.10 5.35 -4.59
CA ILE A 198 -0.03 4.50 -5.77
C ILE A 198 1.30 4.50 -6.50
N GLU A 199 1.79 3.31 -6.82
CA GLU A 199 3.03 3.14 -7.56
C GLU A 199 2.86 3.60 -9.01
N ASP A 200 3.84 4.36 -9.51
CA ASP A 200 3.87 4.83 -10.90
C ASP A 200 4.38 3.71 -11.84
N CYS A 201 3.74 2.56 -11.78
CA CYS A 201 4.00 1.40 -12.62
C CYS A 201 2.71 0.59 -12.83
N ASN A 202 2.83 -0.53 -13.55
CA ASN A 202 1.71 -1.42 -13.86
C ASN A 202 2.13 -2.88 -13.66
N ASP A 203 1.60 -3.54 -12.62
CA ASP A 203 1.85 -4.95 -12.31
C ASP A 203 0.84 -5.92 -12.95
N LYS A 204 -0.17 -5.38 -13.64
CA LYS A 204 -1.23 -6.08 -14.38
C LYS A 204 -2.27 -6.77 -13.51
N GLU A 205 -2.28 -6.51 -12.22
CA GLU A 205 -3.23 -7.09 -11.28
C GLU A 205 -4.13 -6.00 -10.68
N ILE A 206 -5.28 -6.41 -10.17
CA ILE A 206 -6.21 -5.50 -9.48
C ILE A 206 -6.57 -6.00 -8.07
N LEU A 207 -6.16 -7.23 -7.75
CA LEU A 207 -6.36 -7.99 -6.51
C LEU A 207 -5.12 -8.87 -6.29
N SER A 208 -5.18 -9.80 -5.34
CA SER A 208 -4.17 -10.86 -5.24
C SER A 208 -4.11 -11.70 -6.52
N SER A 209 -2.95 -12.31 -6.73
CA SER A 209 -2.54 -12.94 -7.97
C SER A 209 -2.01 -14.34 -7.74
N THR A 210 -1.86 -15.10 -8.82
CA THR A 210 -1.21 -16.42 -8.78
C THR A 210 0.24 -16.25 -8.33
N VAL A 211 0.67 -17.08 -7.38
CA VAL A 211 2.04 -16.98 -6.84
C VAL A 211 3.10 -17.20 -7.93
N GLY A 212 4.23 -16.51 -7.82
CA GLY A 212 5.38 -16.66 -8.70
C GLY A 212 5.23 -16.02 -10.08
N LEU A 213 4.31 -15.06 -10.24
CA LEU A 213 4.17 -14.31 -11.49
C LEU A 213 5.27 -13.27 -11.69
N PHE A 214 5.68 -12.63 -10.60
CA PHE A 214 6.68 -11.57 -10.59
C PHE A 214 8.09 -12.14 -10.55
N LYS A 215 9.08 -11.30 -10.84
CA LYS A 215 10.48 -11.68 -10.88
C LYS A 215 10.97 -12.09 -9.49
N ALA A 216 11.60 -13.26 -9.43
CA ALA A 216 12.22 -13.75 -8.20
C ALA A 216 13.45 -12.92 -7.79
N ASP A 217 13.81 -13.03 -6.53
CA ASP A 217 15.10 -12.57 -6.02
C ASP A 217 16.25 -13.46 -6.53
N LYS A 218 17.49 -13.13 -6.12
CA LYS A 218 18.67 -13.92 -6.50
C LYS A 218 18.66 -15.37 -5.98
N TYR A 219 17.83 -15.69 -4.99
CA TYR A 219 17.70 -17.03 -4.42
C TYR A 219 16.56 -17.84 -5.05
N GLY A 220 15.67 -17.18 -5.81
CA GLY A 220 14.50 -17.79 -6.42
C GLY A 220 13.23 -17.69 -5.56
N VAL A 221 13.19 -16.78 -4.59
CA VAL A 221 11.99 -16.45 -3.80
C VAL A 221 11.19 -15.37 -4.52
N HIS A 222 9.89 -15.59 -4.66
CA HIS A 222 8.95 -14.67 -5.32
C HIS A 222 8.02 -13.99 -4.30
N ASP A 223 7.42 -12.87 -4.73
CA ASP A 223 6.28 -12.20 -4.07
C ASP A 223 6.53 -11.67 -2.66
N LEU A 224 7.76 -11.79 -2.13
CA LEU A 224 8.09 -11.46 -0.73
C LEU A 224 7.77 -10.00 -0.32
N LEU A 225 7.63 -9.09 -1.30
CA LEU A 225 7.29 -7.69 -1.09
C LEU A 225 5.78 -7.37 -1.16
N GLY A 226 5.00 -8.12 -1.93
CA GLY A 226 3.63 -7.74 -2.30
C GLY A 226 2.73 -8.95 -2.50
N ASN A 227 1.67 -8.82 -3.29
CA ASN A 227 0.59 -9.80 -3.40
C ASN A 227 -0.27 -9.85 -2.13
N ILE A 228 0.21 -10.44 -1.04
CA ILE A 228 -0.42 -10.37 0.28
C ILE A 228 0.61 -10.03 1.35
N GLN A 229 0.14 -9.53 2.49
CA GLN A 229 1.02 -9.31 3.63
C GLN A 229 1.36 -10.65 4.27
N GLU A 230 2.62 -10.89 4.62
CA GLU A 230 3.04 -12.16 5.20
C GLU A 230 3.20 -12.03 6.72
N VAL A 231 2.40 -12.77 7.48
CA VAL A 231 2.54 -12.89 8.94
C VAL A 231 3.71 -13.82 9.26
N VAL A 232 4.57 -13.39 10.18
CA VAL A 232 5.77 -14.13 10.59
C VAL A 232 5.64 -14.69 12.00
N ALA A 233 6.52 -15.63 12.35
CA ALA A 233 6.54 -16.31 13.64
C ALA A 233 6.82 -15.36 14.83
N ASP A 234 7.38 -14.18 14.59
CA ASP A 234 7.76 -13.24 15.64
C ASP A 234 6.53 -12.63 16.34
N CYS A 235 6.56 -12.62 17.67
CA CYS A 235 5.61 -11.86 18.48
C CYS A 235 5.90 -10.36 18.41
N TYR A 236 4.84 -9.56 18.38
CA TYR A 236 4.92 -8.14 18.61
C TYR A 236 4.93 -7.86 20.12
N VAL A 237 6.03 -7.32 20.65
CA VAL A 237 6.19 -6.97 22.08
C VAL A 237 6.13 -5.46 22.27
N ASP A 238 7.21 -4.74 21.94
CA ASP A 238 7.29 -3.28 22.04
C ASP A 238 7.99 -2.64 20.82
N GLY A 239 8.33 -3.47 19.82
CA GLY A 239 9.06 -3.05 18.65
C GLY A 239 10.58 -2.94 18.83
N LYS A 240 11.12 -2.99 20.06
CA LYS A 240 12.51 -2.59 20.39
C LYS A 240 13.49 -3.75 20.55
N GLN A 241 13.00 -4.98 20.59
CA GLN A 241 13.84 -6.14 20.77
C GLN A 241 14.77 -6.39 19.58
N ARG A 242 15.99 -6.85 19.88
CA ARG A 242 16.94 -7.29 18.85
C ARG A 242 16.62 -8.71 18.39
N PHE A 243 16.84 -8.96 17.11
CA PHE A 243 16.69 -10.29 16.51
C PHE A 243 17.65 -11.32 17.12
N PRO A 244 17.19 -12.55 17.39
CA PRO A 244 18.04 -13.67 17.75
C PRO A 244 19.13 -13.92 16.69
N GLN A 245 20.36 -14.17 17.16
CA GLN A 245 21.44 -14.57 16.27
C GLN A 245 21.13 -15.96 15.69
N GLY A 246 21.36 -16.12 14.39
CA GLY A 246 20.97 -17.29 13.62
C GLY A 246 19.59 -17.17 12.95
N GLY A 247 18.83 -16.11 13.23
CA GLY A 247 17.59 -15.80 12.53
C GLY A 247 16.34 -16.49 13.05
N GLY A 248 16.36 -16.99 14.28
CA GLY A 248 15.14 -17.47 14.95
C GLY A 248 14.16 -16.34 15.23
N PRO A 249 12.87 -16.66 15.46
CA PRO A 249 11.86 -15.66 15.81
C PRO A 249 12.03 -15.14 17.24
N VAL A 250 11.62 -13.90 17.47
CA VAL A 250 11.34 -13.38 18.80
C VAL A 250 10.06 -14.03 19.32
N THR A 251 10.13 -14.69 20.47
CA THR A 251 8.99 -15.35 21.11
C THR A 251 8.65 -14.69 22.46
N GLN A 252 7.39 -14.81 22.88
CA GLN A 252 6.91 -14.42 24.19
C GLN A 252 5.80 -15.39 24.62
N GLU A 253 5.65 -15.66 25.92
CA GLU A 253 4.63 -16.58 26.44
C GLU A 253 3.20 -16.16 26.06
N ASN A 254 2.87 -14.87 26.18
CA ASN A 254 1.53 -14.32 25.88
C ASN A 254 1.56 -13.48 24.60
N CYS A 255 1.78 -14.15 23.48
CA CYS A 255 1.79 -13.54 22.15
C CYS A 255 0.37 -13.15 21.71
N THR A 256 -0.02 -11.90 21.88
CA THR A 256 -1.36 -11.39 21.52
C THR A 256 -1.41 -10.78 20.11
N SER A 257 -0.25 -10.41 19.59
CA SER A 257 -0.05 -9.87 18.26
C SER A 257 1.23 -10.45 17.64
N ARG A 258 1.23 -10.62 16.32
CA ARG A 258 2.37 -11.06 15.50
C ARG A 258 2.90 -9.92 14.64
N ILE A 259 4.09 -10.12 14.12
CA ILE A 259 4.67 -9.24 13.12
C ILE A 259 4.12 -9.58 11.74
N ALA A 260 3.79 -8.55 10.97
CA ALA A 260 3.40 -8.62 9.56
C ALA A 260 4.44 -7.92 8.69
N LYS A 261 4.90 -8.58 7.62
CA LYS A 261 5.93 -8.08 6.70
C LYS A 261 5.42 -8.01 5.26
N GLY A 262 6.14 -7.24 4.45
CA GLY A 262 5.73 -6.95 3.08
C GLY A 262 4.58 -5.94 3.00
N SER A 263 4.05 -5.84 1.80
CA SER A 263 2.88 -5.07 1.41
C SER A 263 1.77 -6.02 1.00
N SER A 264 0.82 -5.56 0.21
CA SER A 264 -0.14 -6.40 -0.49
C SER A 264 -0.51 -5.75 -1.83
N TRP A 265 -1.35 -6.42 -2.62
CA TRP A 265 -1.93 -5.91 -3.87
C TRP A 265 -2.60 -4.52 -3.75
N HIS A 266 -2.88 -4.02 -2.54
CA HIS A 266 -3.57 -2.75 -2.34
C HIS A 266 -2.80 -1.68 -1.57
N TRP A 267 -1.54 -1.92 -1.23
CA TRP A 267 -0.68 -0.93 -0.59
C TRP A 267 0.60 -0.68 -1.37
N GLU A 268 1.21 0.46 -1.08
CA GLU A 268 2.50 0.85 -1.62
C GLU A 268 3.65 0.05 -1.03
N VAL A 269 4.86 0.29 -1.55
CA VAL A 269 6.09 -0.24 -0.96
C VAL A 269 6.28 0.29 0.48
N PRO A 270 6.36 -0.59 1.51
CA PRO A 270 6.62 -0.16 2.87
C PRO A 270 8.12 0.13 3.10
N ASP A 271 8.42 0.87 4.17
CA ASP A 271 9.76 0.81 4.76
C ASP A 271 10.06 -0.64 5.16
N LEU A 272 11.18 -1.21 4.70
CA LEU A 272 11.58 -2.58 5.01
C LEU A 272 11.71 -2.82 6.52
N ASP A 273 12.19 -1.82 7.27
CA ASP A 273 12.33 -1.89 8.73
C ASP A 273 10.99 -1.61 9.45
N ARG A 274 9.89 -1.33 8.73
CA ARG A 274 8.56 -1.25 9.34
C ARG A 274 8.18 -2.60 9.91
N ARG A 275 7.72 -2.57 11.17
CA ARG A 275 7.20 -3.73 11.90
C ARG A 275 5.69 -3.59 11.96
N GLY A 276 4.97 -4.27 11.08
CA GLY A 276 3.51 -4.29 11.13
C GLY A 276 3.06 -5.10 12.34
N GLU A 277 2.19 -4.54 13.17
CA GLU A 277 1.51 -5.30 14.22
C GLU A 277 0.20 -5.85 13.65
N MET A 278 -0.04 -7.14 13.87
CA MET A 278 -1.30 -7.80 13.54
C MET A 278 -1.77 -8.60 14.75
N ALA A 279 -3.00 -8.38 15.19
CA ALA A 279 -3.59 -9.16 16.29
C ALA A 279 -3.64 -10.65 15.90
N ASP A 280 -3.39 -11.55 16.86
CA ASP A 280 -3.31 -12.98 16.58
C ASP A 280 -4.66 -13.60 16.15
N ASP A 281 -5.77 -12.91 16.47
CA ASP A 281 -7.15 -13.23 16.08
C ASP A 281 -7.64 -12.50 14.82
N PHE A 282 -6.76 -11.72 14.15
CA PHE A 282 -7.11 -11.04 12.91
C PHE A 282 -7.28 -12.04 11.77
N ILE A 283 -8.42 -11.97 11.05
CA ILE A 283 -8.74 -12.82 9.91
C ILE A 283 -9.29 -11.96 8.77
N ALA A 284 -8.52 -11.86 7.69
CA ALA A 284 -8.87 -11.08 6.53
C ALA A 284 -8.27 -11.68 5.23
N ALA A 285 -8.73 -11.16 4.08
CA ALA A 285 -8.30 -11.63 2.77
C ALA A 285 -7.13 -10.79 2.21
N ILE A 286 -6.23 -10.37 3.09
CA ILE A 286 -5.07 -9.51 2.76
C ILE A 286 -3.76 -10.01 3.38
N GLU A 287 -3.84 -10.97 4.30
CA GLU A 287 -2.71 -11.61 4.94
C GLU A 287 -2.65 -13.10 4.63
N GLY A 288 -1.43 -13.62 4.61
CA GLY A 288 -1.14 -15.04 4.51
C GLY A 288 0.26 -15.34 4.99
N PHE A 289 0.83 -16.43 4.51
CA PHE A 289 1.97 -17.06 5.17
C PHE A 289 2.92 -17.69 4.18
N ARG A 290 4.17 -17.83 4.63
CA ARG A 290 5.22 -18.56 3.92
C ARG A 290 5.95 -19.49 4.88
N LEU A 291 6.22 -20.69 4.39
CA LEU A 291 6.97 -21.67 5.16
C LEU A 291 8.48 -21.52 4.98
N VAL A 292 9.19 -21.82 6.05
CA VAL A 292 10.61 -22.16 6.02
C VAL A 292 10.79 -23.59 6.50
N LEU A 293 11.80 -24.25 5.96
CA LEU A 293 12.27 -25.53 6.43
C LEU A 293 13.57 -25.31 7.21
N ASP A 294 13.56 -25.72 8.48
CA ASP A 294 14.75 -25.73 9.31
C ASP A 294 15.72 -26.81 8.82
N THR A 295 16.96 -26.41 8.55
CA THR A 295 18.02 -27.30 8.10
C THR A 295 19.00 -27.64 9.22
N ASN A 296 18.70 -27.26 10.47
CA ASN A 296 19.57 -27.40 11.64
C ASN A 296 20.97 -26.81 11.38
N GLY A 297 21.02 -25.63 10.75
CA GLY A 297 22.25 -24.93 10.40
C GLY A 297 23.04 -25.55 9.23
N LYS A 298 22.48 -26.52 8.51
CA LYS A 298 23.13 -27.12 7.33
C LYS A 298 22.74 -26.41 6.04
N ALA A 299 23.69 -26.16 5.16
CA ALA A 299 23.41 -25.67 3.81
C ALA A 299 22.90 -26.84 2.95
N LEU A 300 21.58 -26.90 2.73
CA LEU A 300 20.94 -27.95 1.93
C LEU A 300 20.46 -27.39 0.58
N PRO A 301 20.54 -28.19 -0.51
CA PRO A 301 20.11 -27.75 -1.84
C PRO A 301 18.60 -27.54 -1.92
N ALA A 302 18.18 -26.58 -2.75
CA ALA A 302 16.78 -26.27 -3.01
C ALA A 302 15.95 -27.51 -3.37
N GLN A 303 14.70 -27.55 -2.91
CA GLN A 303 13.78 -28.65 -3.22
C GLN A 303 12.90 -28.29 -4.42
N ALA A 304 12.65 -29.29 -5.28
CA ALA A 304 11.79 -29.13 -6.44
C ALA A 304 10.30 -29.01 -6.08
N GLY A 305 9.89 -29.48 -4.90
CA GLY A 305 8.49 -29.59 -4.51
C GLY A 305 7.78 -30.76 -5.19
N SER A 306 6.50 -30.93 -4.89
CA SER A 306 5.67 -31.98 -5.48
C SER A 306 5.45 -31.73 -6.97
N SER A 307 5.72 -32.75 -7.81
CA SER A 307 5.68 -32.60 -9.27
C SER A 307 4.31 -32.18 -9.80
N GLU A 308 3.23 -32.71 -9.22
CA GLU A 308 1.85 -32.34 -9.54
C GLU A 308 1.58 -30.85 -9.23
N PHE A 309 1.98 -30.39 -8.04
CA PHE A 309 1.86 -28.98 -7.65
C PHE A 309 2.60 -28.07 -8.62
N VAL A 310 3.87 -28.37 -8.91
CA VAL A 310 4.70 -27.56 -9.83
C VAL A 310 4.11 -27.51 -11.24
N ALA A 311 3.62 -28.63 -11.75
CA ALA A 311 2.99 -28.68 -13.07
C ALA A 311 1.70 -27.86 -13.14
N GLY A 312 0.86 -27.95 -12.09
CA GLY A 312 -0.38 -27.19 -12.00
C GLY A 312 -0.14 -25.68 -11.83
N LEU A 313 0.82 -25.30 -10.98
CA LEU A 313 1.24 -23.91 -10.81
C LEU A 313 1.76 -23.32 -12.13
N ALA A 314 2.61 -24.05 -12.86
CA ALA A 314 3.10 -23.58 -14.16
C ALA A 314 1.98 -23.33 -15.17
N LYS A 315 0.92 -24.15 -15.15
CA LYS A 315 -0.28 -23.96 -15.98
C LYS A 315 -1.07 -22.70 -15.56
N ALA A 316 -1.24 -22.48 -14.26
CA ALA A 316 -1.92 -21.30 -13.72
C ALA A 316 -1.15 -20.02 -14.06
N GLN A 317 0.17 -20.00 -13.83
CA GLN A 317 1.05 -18.88 -14.19
C GLN A 317 1.01 -18.59 -15.70
N LYS A 318 0.99 -19.62 -16.55
CA LYS A 318 0.85 -19.43 -18.01
C LYS A 318 -0.48 -18.76 -18.36
N LYS A 319 -1.59 -19.16 -17.72
CA LYS A 319 -2.91 -18.55 -17.94
C LYS A 319 -2.91 -17.08 -17.52
N ALA A 320 -2.41 -16.77 -16.33
CA ALA A 320 -2.31 -15.39 -15.85
C ALA A 320 -1.42 -14.52 -16.75
N LYS A 321 -0.26 -15.02 -17.19
CA LYS A 321 0.63 -14.30 -18.13
C LYS A 321 -0.03 -14.00 -19.49
N ILE A 322 -0.94 -14.85 -19.97
CA ILE A 322 -1.72 -14.57 -21.19
C ILE A 322 -2.66 -13.39 -20.97
N ILE A 323 -3.30 -13.30 -19.79
CA ILE A 323 -4.16 -12.17 -19.42
C ILE A 323 -3.33 -10.89 -19.27
N HIS A 324 -2.19 -10.97 -18.55
CA HIS A 324 -1.26 -9.84 -18.38
C HIS A 324 -0.80 -9.25 -19.72
N ALA A 325 -0.52 -10.10 -20.71
CA ALA A 325 -0.10 -9.66 -22.04
C ALA A 325 -1.17 -8.84 -22.79
N GLN A 326 -2.44 -8.90 -22.37
CA GLN A 326 -3.54 -8.11 -22.93
C GLN A 326 -3.71 -6.76 -22.22
N ILE A 327 -3.09 -6.57 -21.06
CA ILE A 327 -3.20 -5.35 -20.25
C ILE A 327 -2.06 -4.39 -20.63
N ALA A 328 -2.40 -3.31 -21.30
CA ALA A 328 -1.41 -2.37 -21.81
C ALA A 328 -0.93 -1.36 -20.72
N ASP A 329 0.32 -0.87 -20.81
CA ASP A 329 0.96 0.05 -19.85
C ASP A 329 0.39 1.47 -19.78
N TYR A 330 0.20 2.01 -18.58
CA TYR A 330 -0.22 3.38 -18.39
C TYR A 330 0.94 4.37 -18.60
N PRO A 331 0.68 5.61 -19.03
CA PRO A 331 1.72 6.62 -19.12
C PRO A 331 2.27 6.97 -17.74
N SER A 332 3.60 7.17 -17.67
CA SER A 332 4.26 7.55 -16.42
C SER A 332 3.77 8.91 -15.92
N GLN A 333 3.90 9.15 -14.62
CA GLN A 333 3.59 10.42 -14.00
C GLN A 333 4.40 11.54 -14.68
N VAL A 334 3.72 12.65 -14.97
CA VAL A 334 4.37 13.85 -15.51
C VAL A 334 5.31 14.43 -14.46
N ALA A 335 6.51 14.80 -14.91
CA ALA A 335 7.60 15.23 -14.06
C ALA A 335 7.85 16.73 -14.19
N LYS A 336 8.42 17.33 -13.13
CA LYS A 336 8.90 18.72 -13.12
C LYS A 336 7.87 19.71 -13.68
N LEU A 337 6.61 19.56 -13.28
CA LEU A 337 5.61 20.57 -13.62
C LEU A 337 6.05 21.91 -13.01
N ALA A 338 6.13 22.93 -13.87
CA ALA A 338 6.52 24.27 -13.51
C ALA A 338 5.52 25.29 -14.08
N LEU A 339 5.46 26.44 -13.42
CA LEU A 339 4.52 27.51 -13.73
C LEU A 339 5.24 28.85 -13.84
N LYS A 340 4.83 29.65 -14.82
CA LYS A 340 5.18 31.07 -14.95
C LYS A 340 3.90 31.90 -14.99
N ASP A 341 3.63 32.61 -13.90
CA ASP A 341 2.46 33.48 -13.77
C ASP A 341 2.78 34.92 -14.21
N LYS A 342 1.92 35.49 -15.07
CA LYS A 342 1.96 36.92 -15.43
C LYS A 342 0.63 37.63 -15.10
N GLY A 343 -0.19 37.05 -14.22
CA GLY A 343 -1.50 37.54 -13.80
C GLY A 343 -2.60 37.35 -14.85
N ARG A 344 -2.42 37.86 -16.06
CA ARG A 344 -3.40 37.69 -17.16
C ARG A 344 -3.23 36.38 -17.94
N LYS A 345 -2.08 35.73 -17.77
CA LYS A 345 -1.72 34.48 -18.45
C LYS A 345 -0.84 33.66 -17.52
N VAL A 346 -1.12 32.37 -17.45
CA VAL A 346 -0.29 31.39 -16.73
C VAL A 346 0.27 30.41 -17.76
N THR A 347 1.59 30.28 -17.81
CA THR A 347 2.26 29.30 -18.67
C THR A 347 2.72 28.12 -17.84
N LEU A 348 2.30 26.91 -18.22
CA LEU A 348 2.73 25.65 -17.64
C LEU A 348 3.71 24.98 -18.58
N THR A 349 4.76 24.38 -18.02
CA THR A 349 5.72 23.52 -18.74
C THR A 349 6.03 22.30 -17.90
N TRP A 350 6.30 21.17 -18.52
CA TRP A 350 6.64 19.94 -17.80
C TRP A 350 7.64 19.08 -18.58
N GLN A 351 8.10 18.02 -17.94
CA GLN A 351 8.90 16.96 -18.53
C GLN A 351 8.15 15.64 -18.42
N HIS A 352 8.55 14.66 -19.22
CA HIS A 352 8.02 13.31 -19.15
C HIS A 352 9.19 12.33 -19.27
N TYR A 353 9.32 11.42 -18.29
CA TYR A 353 10.51 10.57 -18.18
C TYR A 353 10.57 9.46 -19.23
N LYS A 354 9.41 8.93 -19.65
CA LYS A 354 9.32 7.85 -20.62
C LYS A 354 8.21 8.14 -21.64
N ASP A 355 8.58 8.83 -22.72
CA ASP A 355 7.65 9.14 -23.80
C ASP A 355 7.21 7.85 -24.50
N MET A 356 5.95 7.49 -24.34
CA MET A 356 5.30 6.47 -25.16
C MET A 356 4.65 7.11 -26.37
N ALA A 357 4.71 6.45 -27.53
CA ALA A 357 4.09 6.93 -28.74
C ALA A 357 2.58 7.17 -28.51
N GLY A 358 2.07 8.31 -28.98
CA GLY A 358 0.67 8.70 -28.79
C GLY A 358 0.33 9.26 -27.41
N THR A 359 1.32 9.55 -26.56
CA THR A 359 1.08 10.24 -25.29
C THR A 359 0.56 11.66 -25.54
N THR A 360 -0.54 12.00 -24.88
CA THR A 360 -1.09 13.36 -24.81
C THR A 360 -1.26 13.78 -23.35
N TYR A 361 -1.53 15.05 -23.10
CA TYR A 361 -1.64 15.60 -21.76
C TYR A 361 -3.00 16.23 -21.51
N LYS A 362 -3.49 16.03 -20.28
CA LYS A 362 -4.67 16.71 -19.74
C LYS A 362 -4.22 17.68 -18.67
N VAL A 363 -4.61 18.95 -18.84
CA VAL A 363 -4.27 20.05 -17.94
C VAL A 363 -5.48 20.39 -17.10
N ILE A 364 -5.32 20.36 -15.79
CA ILE A 364 -6.40 20.54 -14.83
C ILE A 364 -6.03 21.71 -13.91
N ARG A 365 -7.02 22.56 -13.63
CA ARG A 365 -6.92 23.67 -12.70
C ARG A 365 -7.96 23.53 -11.60
N GLN A 366 -7.55 23.63 -10.35
CA GLN A 366 -8.39 23.73 -9.17
C GLN A 366 -8.41 25.17 -8.69
N ASP A 367 -9.59 25.77 -8.54
CA ASP A 367 -9.74 27.04 -7.80
C ASP A 367 -9.74 26.74 -6.30
N LEU A 368 -8.76 27.25 -5.56
CA LEU A 368 -8.57 26.83 -4.17
C LEU A 368 -9.65 27.36 -3.22
N ILE A 369 -10.34 28.46 -3.56
CA ILE A 369 -11.38 29.04 -2.70
C ILE A 369 -12.68 28.24 -2.83
N SER A 370 -13.09 27.95 -4.06
CA SER A 370 -14.30 27.17 -4.32
C SER A 370 -14.09 25.66 -4.27
N ASN A 371 -12.83 25.22 -4.31
CA ASN A 371 -12.43 23.83 -4.49
C ASN A 371 -12.94 23.18 -5.80
N GLU A 372 -13.33 23.99 -6.78
CA GLU A 372 -13.80 23.50 -8.08
C GLU A 372 -12.62 23.13 -8.99
N GLU A 373 -12.64 21.91 -9.54
CA GLU A 373 -11.68 21.47 -10.56
C GLU A 373 -12.26 21.62 -11.97
N GLN A 374 -11.43 22.13 -12.89
CA GLN A 374 -11.75 22.31 -14.29
C GLN A 374 -10.66 21.70 -15.17
N VAL A 375 -11.05 20.89 -16.15
CA VAL A 375 -10.17 20.48 -17.25
C VAL A 375 -10.03 21.66 -18.21
N LEU A 376 -8.83 22.24 -18.30
CA LEU A 376 -8.54 23.36 -19.18
C LEU A 376 -8.27 22.92 -20.62
N ALA A 377 -7.60 21.78 -20.76
CA ALA A 377 -7.31 21.16 -22.04
C ALA A 377 -7.10 19.66 -21.86
N GLN A 378 -7.40 18.92 -22.93
CA GLN A 378 -7.17 17.48 -23.04
C GLN A 378 -6.66 17.18 -24.45
N GLY A 379 -5.80 16.18 -24.60
CA GLY A 379 -5.18 15.87 -25.89
C GLY A 379 -4.03 16.81 -26.27
N VAL A 380 -3.43 17.53 -25.30
CA VAL A 380 -2.28 18.41 -25.56
C VAL A 380 -1.08 17.54 -25.95
N THR A 381 -0.43 17.84 -27.08
CA THR A 381 0.74 17.09 -27.57
C THR A 381 2.07 17.76 -27.20
N GLU A 382 2.04 19.06 -26.92
CA GLU A 382 3.22 19.81 -26.50
C GLU A 382 3.48 19.67 -25.00
N LEU A 383 4.74 19.76 -24.57
CA LEU A 383 5.14 19.79 -23.14
C LEU A 383 4.89 21.16 -22.48
N LYS A 384 3.88 21.88 -22.96
CA LYS A 384 3.57 23.25 -22.58
C LYS A 384 2.08 23.53 -22.77
N PHE A 385 1.53 24.34 -21.87
CA PHE A 385 0.18 24.88 -22.00
C PHE A 385 0.12 26.33 -21.51
N VAL A 386 -0.78 27.14 -22.09
CA VAL A 386 -1.00 28.53 -21.65
C VAL A 386 -2.46 28.71 -21.28
N ASP A 387 -2.73 28.90 -19.98
CA ASP A 387 -4.02 29.36 -19.51
C ASP A 387 -4.14 30.87 -19.77
N THR A 388 -5.07 31.23 -20.64
CA THR A 388 -5.35 32.63 -21.05
C THR A 388 -6.47 33.27 -20.24
N LYS A 389 -7.14 32.50 -19.37
CA LYS A 389 -8.21 32.95 -18.49
C LYS A 389 -7.98 32.37 -17.09
N PRO A 390 -6.85 32.68 -16.43
CA PRO A 390 -6.54 32.16 -15.10
C PRO A 390 -7.61 32.55 -14.08
N SER A 391 -7.73 31.77 -13.00
CA SER A 391 -8.65 32.13 -11.92
C SER A 391 -8.33 33.52 -11.36
N LYS A 392 -9.36 34.21 -10.87
CA LYS A 392 -9.22 35.43 -10.07
C LYS A 392 -8.67 35.12 -8.67
N HIS A 393 -8.86 33.90 -8.20
CA HIS A 393 -8.34 33.38 -6.94
C HIS A 393 -7.02 32.65 -7.16
N LYS A 394 -6.38 32.25 -6.06
CA LYS A 394 -5.28 31.29 -6.15
C LYS A 394 -5.80 29.98 -6.75
N ALA A 395 -5.15 29.56 -7.82
CA ALA A 395 -5.43 28.33 -8.52
C ALA A 395 -4.25 27.38 -8.43
N ARG A 396 -4.57 26.09 -8.39
CA ARG A 396 -3.61 24.99 -8.41
C ARG A 396 -3.71 24.23 -9.73
N TYR A 397 -2.57 23.95 -10.35
CA TYR A 397 -2.49 23.23 -11.61
C TYR A 397 -1.86 21.87 -11.41
N LYS A 398 -2.39 20.89 -12.14
CA LYS A 398 -1.80 19.55 -12.29
C LYS A 398 -1.94 19.08 -13.73
N VAL A 399 -1.05 18.20 -14.15
CA VAL A 399 -1.06 17.61 -15.49
C VAL A 399 -1.06 16.09 -15.36
N THR A 400 -1.91 15.41 -16.13
CA THR A 400 -1.85 13.95 -16.29
C THR A 400 -1.48 13.63 -17.74
N ALA A 401 -0.76 12.52 -17.93
CA ALA A 401 -0.50 11.97 -19.25
C ALA A 401 -1.56 10.93 -19.61
N GLN A 402 -1.88 10.79 -20.90
CA GLN A 402 -2.94 9.94 -21.43
C GLN A 402 -2.50 9.20 -22.70
N ILE A 403 -2.92 7.94 -22.84
CA ILE A 403 -2.81 7.14 -24.07
C ILE A 403 -4.13 6.43 -24.31
N GLY A 404 -4.90 6.91 -25.29
CA GLY A 404 -6.29 6.50 -25.45
C GLY A 404 -7.09 6.85 -24.18
N GLU A 405 -7.80 5.87 -23.62
CA GLU A 405 -8.57 6.04 -22.38
C GLU A 405 -7.74 5.86 -21.09
N ARG A 406 -6.48 5.44 -21.23
CA ARG A 406 -5.61 5.16 -20.07
C ARG A 406 -4.95 6.45 -19.63
N GLU A 407 -5.12 6.77 -18.35
CA GLU A 407 -4.59 7.98 -17.74
C GLU A 407 -3.61 7.61 -16.62
N GLY A 408 -2.43 8.23 -16.66
CA GLY A 408 -1.39 8.05 -15.64
C GLY A 408 -1.70 8.80 -14.34
N LEU A 409 -0.77 8.72 -13.40
CA LEU A 409 -0.85 9.53 -12.18
C LEU A 409 -0.74 11.03 -12.47
N ALA A 410 -1.39 11.84 -11.64
CA ALA A 410 -1.28 13.30 -11.71
C ALA A 410 0.13 13.74 -11.30
N SER A 411 0.70 14.72 -11.99
CA SER A 411 1.95 15.36 -11.62
C SER A 411 1.93 15.91 -10.18
N ASN A 412 3.10 16.34 -9.70
CA ASN A 412 3.14 17.34 -8.63
C ASN A 412 2.28 18.56 -9.00
N THR A 413 1.81 19.29 -7.99
CA THR A 413 0.98 20.48 -8.20
C THR A 413 1.81 21.75 -8.17
N VAL A 414 1.37 22.78 -8.89
CA VAL A 414 1.95 24.13 -8.84
C VAL A 414 0.84 25.17 -8.69
N ASP A 415 1.06 26.17 -7.84
CA ASP A 415 0.06 27.17 -7.52
C ASP A 415 0.37 28.50 -8.23
N SER A 416 -0.68 29.23 -8.61
CA SER A 416 -0.57 30.59 -9.15
C SER A 416 -0.06 31.58 -8.09
N ASN A 417 0.47 32.71 -8.55
CA ASN A 417 1.06 33.76 -7.72
C ASN A 417 0.02 34.68 -7.07
N ALA A 418 -1.28 34.38 -7.16
CA ALA A 418 -2.30 35.17 -6.46
C ALA A 418 -2.04 35.13 -4.95
N ILE A 419 -2.01 36.31 -4.33
CA ILE A 419 -1.81 36.49 -2.89
C ILE A 419 -3.10 37.06 -2.30
N PHE A 420 -3.56 36.48 -1.21
CA PHE A 420 -4.71 36.98 -0.45
C PHE A 420 -4.23 37.71 0.79
N THR A 421 -4.52 39.00 0.89
CA THR A 421 -4.23 39.79 2.08
C THR A 421 -5.47 39.88 2.96
N HIS A 422 -5.42 39.28 4.14
CA HIS A 422 -6.52 39.28 5.12
C HIS A 422 -6.41 40.49 6.05
N ALA A 423 -7.33 41.45 5.93
CA ALA A 423 -7.37 42.60 6.82
C ALA A 423 -7.91 42.20 8.19
N LEU A 424 -7.09 42.30 9.24
CA LEU A 424 -7.49 41.93 10.60
C LEU A 424 -8.20 43.08 11.32
N PRO A 425 -9.24 42.81 12.14
CA PRO A 425 -9.79 41.47 12.46
C PRO A 425 -10.72 40.91 11.38
N THR A 426 -10.66 39.60 11.14
CA THR A 426 -11.55 38.87 10.22
C THR A 426 -11.50 37.37 10.52
N ARG A 427 -12.47 36.61 9.99
CA ARG A 427 -12.31 35.17 9.77
C ARG A 427 -11.47 34.94 8.52
N ILE A 428 -10.46 34.09 8.64
CA ILE A 428 -9.61 33.60 7.55
C ILE A 428 -10.04 32.18 7.25
N GLN A 429 -10.57 31.94 6.04
CA GLN A 429 -10.83 30.58 5.57
C GLN A 429 -9.49 29.87 5.30
N ALA A 430 -9.37 28.59 5.65
CA ALA A 430 -8.08 27.90 5.64
C ALA A 430 -7.55 27.64 4.23
N GLU A 431 -8.43 27.50 3.24
CA GLU A 431 -8.08 27.39 1.83
C GLU A 431 -7.59 28.71 1.22
N ALA A 432 -7.84 29.84 1.88
CA ALA A 432 -7.43 31.17 1.44
C ALA A 432 -5.99 31.51 1.84
N PHE A 433 -5.07 30.54 1.75
CA PHE A 433 -3.65 30.74 1.99
C PHE A 433 -2.95 31.40 0.79
N SER A 434 -1.86 32.12 1.08
CA SER A 434 -0.99 32.79 0.11
C SER A 434 0.15 31.90 -0.37
N GLU A 435 0.68 31.01 0.46
CA GLU A 435 1.64 29.97 0.06
C GLU A 435 1.35 28.66 0.83
N GLY A 436 1.57 27.51 0.21
CA GLY A 436 1.12 26.23 0.77
C GLY A 436 1.47 25.03 -0.10
N THR A 437 2.77 24.73 -0.21
CA THR A 437 3.25 23.57 -0.97
C THR A 437 2.65 22.28 -0.40
N ASN A 438 1.99 21.47 -1.22
CA ASN A 438 1.34 20.21 -0.82
C ASN A 438 0.23 20.33 0.24
N VAL A 439 -0.29 21.53 0.51
CA VAL A 439 -1.49 21.70 1.35
C VAL A 439 -2.71 21.27 0.55
N ALA A 440 -3.39 20.18 0.94
CA ALA A 440 -4.55 19.70 0.18
C ALA A 440 -5.82 20.48 0.54
N VAL A 441 -6.57 20.92 -0.46
CA VAL A 441 -7.87 21.60 -0.28
C VAL A 441 -8.99 20.64 -0.66
N ARG A 442 -10.02 20.52 0.19
CA ARG A 442 -11.11 19.54 0.04
C ARG A 442 -12.43 20.04 0.58
N ASN A 443 -13.52 19.38 0.19
CA ASN A 443 -14.83 19.57 0.81
C ASN A 443 -15.02 18.57 1.96
N SER A 444 -15.51 19.06 3.09
CA SER A 444 -15.97 18.27 4.21
C SER A 444 -17.41 17.81 3.94
N SER A 445 -17.70 16.55 4.26
CA SER A 445 -19.08 16.03 4.26
C SER A 445 -19.84 16.33 5.55
N GLN A 446 -19.14 16.85 6.57
CA GLN A 446 -19.69 17.08 7.92
C GLN A 446 -19.94 18.57 8.22
N GLU A 447 -19.40 19.46 7.39
CA GLU A 447 -19.53 20.91 7.57
C GLU A 447 -20.72 21.47 6.78
N PRO A 448 -21.29 22.61 7.19
CA PRO A 448 -22.37 23.23 6.46
C PRO A 448 -21.91 23.78 5.11
N LYS A 449 -22.84 23.96 4.16
CA LYS A 449 -22.57 24.38 2.77
C LYS A 449 -21.66 25.63 2.61
N HIS A 450 -21.66 26.54 3.57
CA HIS A 450 -20.90 27.78 3.51
C HIS A 450 -19.47 27.69 4.08
N ASP A 451 -19.14 26.60 4.80
CA ASP A 451 -17.82 26.31 5.37
C ASP A 451 -17.38 24.88 4.94
N LEU A 452 -17.74 24.46 3.72
CA LEU A 452 -17.41 23.10 3.25
C LEU A 452 -15.92 22.91 3.02
N VAL A 453 -15.24 23.96 2.54
CA VAL A 453 -13.87 23.85 2.09
C VAL A 453 -12.93 23.91 3.29
N PHE A 454 -11.93 23.03 3.31
CA PHE A 454 -10.93 23.00 4.36
C PHE A 454 -9.54 22.70 3.79
N ALA A 455 -8.51 23.10 4.53
CA ALA A 455 -7.13 22.80 4.22
C ALA A 455 -6.61 21.66 5.10
N ASN A 456 -6.00 20.65 4.47
CA ASN A 456 -5.31 19.54 5.11
C ASN A 456 -3.81 19.70 4.96
N MET A 457 -3.13 19.83 6.09
CA MET A 457 -1.69 19.95 6.23
C MET A 457 -1.13 18.67 6.83
N ARG A 458 -0.44 17.87 6.02
CA ARG A 458 0.30 16.67 6.46
C ARG A 458 1.78 16.90 6.23
N ASN A 459 2.56 17.06 7.31
CA ASN A 459 3.99 17.39 7.23
C ASN A 459 4.30 18.62 6.33
N THR A 460 3.36 19.57 6.26
CA THR A 460 3.49 20.80 5.49
C THR A 460 2.89 21.97 6.27
N SER A 461 3.01 23.19 5.77
CA SER A 461 2.48 24.42 6.36
C SER A 461 1.74 25.27 5.34
N ALA A 462 0.88 26.15 5.84
CA ALA A 462 0.17 27.15 5.03
C ALA A 462 0.48 28.54 5.57
N ASP A 463 0.81 29.46 4.67
CA ASP A 463 1.16 30.84 4.94
C ASP A 463 0.03 31.76 4.48
N TYR A 464 -0.43 32.63 5.37
CA TYR A 464 -1.50 33.58 5.13
C TYR A 464 -0.92 34.99 5.23
N GLN A 465 -1.12 35.80 4.19
CA GLN A 465 -0.72 37.21 4.29
C GLN A 465 -1.80 37.98 5.05
N ILE A 466 -1.42 38.62 6.15
CA ILE A 466 -2.34 39.39 6.99
C ILE A 466 -1.96 40.87 6.99
N LYS A 467 -2.95 41.77 7.09
CA LYS A 467 -2.75 43.21 7.25
C LYS A 467 -3.42 43.68 8.52
N VAL A 468 -2.62 44.12 9.48
CA VAL A 468 -3.05 44.59 10.79
C VAL A 468 -3.11 46.11 10.77
N SER A 469 -4.33 46.66 10.82
CA SER A 469 -4.54 48.12 10.77
C SER A 469 -4.12 48.83 12.06
N LYS A 470 -4.32 48.18 13.22
CA LYS A 470 -3.99 48.69 14.55
C LYS A 470 -3.25 47.62 15.34
N ALA A 471 -2.03 47.93 15.79
CA ALA A 471 -1.31 47.04 16.71
C ALA A 471 -2.12 46.81 17.98
N GLY A 472 -1.96 45.65 18.61
CA GLY A 472 -2.62 45.35 19.88
C GLY A 472 -2.83 43.87 20.13
N LYS A 473 -3.64 43.58 21.15
CA LYS A 473 -4.05 42.22 21.51
C LYS A 473 -5.22 41.76 20.64
N TYR A 474 -5.15 40.53 20.21
CA TYR A 474 -6.16 39.83 19.42
C TYR A 474 -6.37 38.43 20.02
N THR A 475 -7.39 37.74 19.55
CA THR A 475 -7.53 36.29 19.72
C THR A 475 -7.51 35.61 18.38
N ILE A 476 -6.97 34.39 18.36
CA ILE A 476 -7.11 33.44 17.26
C ILE A 476 -7.93 32.27 17.77
N GLN A 477 -9.02 31.97 17.08
CA GLN A 477 -9.88 30.84 17.37
C GLN A 477 -9.99 29.93 16.14
N PRO A 478 -9.28 28.79 16.13
CA PRO A 478 -9.29 27.88 14.99
C PRO A 478 -10.46 26.88 15.06
N ARG A 479 -11.01 26.52 13.90
CA ARG A 479 -11.89 25.37 13.70
C ARG A 479 -11.14 24.27 12.98
N VAL A 480 -10.99 23.12 13.63
CA VAL A 480 -10.10 22.03 13.22
C VAL A 480 -10.80 20.68 13.31
N PHE A 481 -10.39 19.73 12.48
CA PHE A 481 -10.84 18.35 12.61
C PHE A 481 -9.95 17.62 13.63
N HIS A 482 -10.57 16.95 14.60
CA HIS A 482 -9.90 16.16 15.62
C HIS A 482 -10.10 14.66 15.35
N SER A 483 -9.04 13.86 15.43
CA SER A 483 -9.10 12.42 15.13
C SER A 483 -9.43 11.55 16.35
N GLY A 484 -9.61 12.13 17.54
CA GLY A 484 -9.63 11.44 18.83
C GLY A 484 -8.27 11.41 19.53
N GLU A 485 -7.18 11.66 18.82
CA GLU A 485 -5.82 11.78 19.39
C GLU A 485 -5.41 13.24 19.59
N LYS A 486 -4.55 13.50 20.57
CA LYS A 486 -4.02 14.84 20.84
C LYS A 486 -3.17 15.33 19.66
N GLN A 487 -3.50 16.50 19.11
CA GLN A 487 -2.74 17.11 18.01
C GLN A 487 -2.31 18.54 18.37
N SER A 488 -1.08 18.92 18.07
CA SER A 488 -0.56 20.27 18.26
C SER A 488 -0.17 20.91 16.92
N PHE A 489 -0.30 22.23 16.85
CA PHE A 489 0.21 23.03 15.73
C PHE A 489 0.71 24.41 16.19
N ALA A 490 1.72 24.91 15.49
CA ALA A 490 2.28 26.23 15.67
C ALA A 490 1.51 27.26 14.83
N VAL A 491 1.28 28.41 15.44
CA VAL A 491 0.93 29.66 14.79
C VAL A 491 2.16 30.55 14.87
N MET A 492 2.72 30.90 13.72
CA MET A 492 3.93 31.72 13.62
C MET A 492 3.62 33.04 12.92
N LEU A 493 4.36 34.09 13.24
CA LEU A 493 4.29 35.39 12.60
C LEU A 493 5.68 35.76 12.11
N ASN A 494 5.86 35.89 10.79
CA ASN A 494 7.16 36.14 10.18
C ASN A 494 8.23 35.18 10.70
N ASP A 495 7.92 33.87 10.67
CA ASP A 495 8.76 32.76 11.17
C ASP A 495 9.01 32.69 12.68
N GLU A 496 8.48 33.64 13.47
CA GLU A 496 8.55 33.59 14.93
C GLU A 496 7.31 32.93 15.53
N LEU A 497 7.50 32.01 16.47
CA LEU A 497 6.39 31.34 17.16
C LEU A 497 5.57 32.37 17.96
N LEU A 498 4.32 32.60 17.56
CA LEU A 498 3.36 33.34 18.38
C LEU A 498 2.74 32.44 19.45
N LYS A 499 2.33 31.24 19.02
CA LYS A 499 1.58 30.34 19.88
C LYS A 499 1.62 28.91 19.39
N GLU A 500 1.73 27.97 20.31
CA GLU A 500 1.35 26.59 20.09
C GLU A 500 -0.10 26.37 20.55
N ILE A 501 -0.89 25.73 19.69
CA ILE A 501 -2.26 25.34 19.97
C ILE A 501 -2.35 23.82 19.98
N THR A 502 -2.83 23.29 21.09
CA THR A 502 -3.07 21.86 21.27
C THR A 502 -4.56 21.61 21.29
N THR A 503 -4.97 20.57 20.56
CA THR A 503 -6.37 20.17 20.39
C THR A 503 -6.62 18.87 21.15
N THR A 504 -7.74 18.83 21.86
CA THR A 504 -8.23 17.67 22.62
C THR A 504 -9.74 17.64 22.50
N GLY A 505 -10.31 16.45 22.31
CA GLY A 505 -11.76 16.29 22.28
C GLY A 505 -12.16 14.98 21.60
N GLU A 506 -13.45 14.87 21.31
CA GLU A 506 -14.01 13.77 20.53
C GLU A 506 -13.62 13.86 19.05
N ASN A 507 -13.74 12.74 18.33
CA ASN A 507 -13.50 12.71 16.89
C ASN A 507 -14.52 13.62 16.15
N GLY A 508 -14.04 14.50 15.28
CA GLY A 508 -14.87 15.39 14.47
C GLY A 508 -14.41 16.85 14.44
N TRP A 509 -15.20 17.72 13.80
CA TRP A 509 -14.91 19.15 13.70
C TRP A 509 -15.17 19.89 15.02
N GLN A 510 -14.14 20.57 15.52
CA GLN A 510 -14.16 21.28 16.78
C GLN A 510 -13.65 22.70 16.65
N THR A 511 -14.29 23.60 17.38
CA THR A 511 -13.83 24.98 17.54
C THR A 511 -13.00 25.06 18.82
N VAL A 512 -11.70 25.29 18.68
CA VAL A 512 -10.78 25.37 19.81
C VAL A 512 -11.06 26.63 20.61
N LYS A 513 -10.67 26.65 21.89
CA LYS A 513 -10.74 27.86 22.71
C LYS A 513 -9.91 28.98 22.07
N ALA A 514 -10.47 30.20 22.05
CA ALA A 514 -9.78 31.38 21.56
C ALA A 514 -8.49 31.65 22.35
N VAL A 515 -7.38 31.87 21.65
CA VAL A 515 -6.06 32.05 22.26
C VAL A 515 -5.56 33.48 22.03
N PRO A 516 -5.15 34.21 23.07
CA PRO A 516 -4.68 35.59 22.92
C PRO A 516 -3.30 35.63 22.25
N VAL A 517 -3.14 36.59 21.34
CA VAL A 517 -1.90 36.92 20.63
C VAL A 517 -1.74 38.44 20.53
N THR A 518 -0.53 38.91 20.28
CA THR A 518 -0.27 40.34 20.01
C THR A 518 0.19 40.49 18.58
N PHE A 519 -0.50 41.33 17.82
CA PHE A 519 -0.08 41.66 16.46
C PHE A 519 0.50 43.08 16.39
N PRO A 520 1.69 43.26 15.80
CA PRO A 520 2.18 44.56 15.38
C PRO A 520 1.33 45.12 14.23
N LYS A 521 1.37 46.45 14.04
CA LYS A 521 0.73 47.10 12.88
C LYS A 521 1.60 46.85 11.66
N GLY A 522 0.99 46.42 10.56
CA GLY A 522 1.71 46.18 9.30
C GLY A 522 1.15 45.04 8.49
N THR A 523 1.90 44.64 7.47
CA THR A 523 1.65 43.43 6.69
C THR A 523 2.59 42.34 7.21
N HIS A 524 2.07 41.16 7.48
CA HIS A 524 2.83 40.04 8.04
C HIS A 524 2.43 38.73 7.38
N THR A 525 3.29 37.72 7.53
CA THR A 525 2.98 36.34 7.18
C THR A 525 2.59 35.60 8.44
N LEU A 526 1.37 35.07 8.48
CA LEU A 526 0.89 34.16 9.52
C LEU A 526 1.04 32.73 8.99
N THR A 527 1.89 31.92 9.62
CA THR A 527 2.10 30.52 9.20
C THR A 527 1.42 29.57 10.17
N ILE A 528 0.71 28.58 9.63
CA ILE A 528 0.15 27.47 10.40
C ILE A 528 0.90 26.19 10.06
N LYS A 529 1.44 25.53 11.08
CA LYS A 529 2.31 24.36 10.91
C LYS A 529 2.01 23.27 11.95
N PRO A 530 1.61 22.06 11.55
CA PRO A 530 1.50 20.91 12.46
C PRO A 530 2.82 20.63 13.19
N ILE A 531 2.76 20.25 14.46
CA ILE A 531 3.92 19.92 15.29
C ILE A 531 3.95 18.42 15.55
N GLY A 532 5.05 17.77 15.16
CA GLY A 532 5.29 16.34 15.39
C GLY A 532 5.47 15.55 14.09
N GLU A 533 6.03 14.35 14.18
CA GLU A 533 6.24 13.48 13.02
C GLU A 533 4.92 12.92 12.48
N ARG A 534 4.76 12.93 11.15
CA ARG A 534 3.58 12.40 10.44
C ARG A 534 2.25 13.03 10.86
N THR A 535 2.29 14.22 11.45
CA THR A 535 1.09 14.92 11.92
C THR A 535 0.23 15.39 10.77
N ARG A 536 -1.09 15.21 10.96
CA ARG A 536 -2.14 15.64 10.05
C ARG A 536 -2.98 16.67 10.77
N LEU A 537 -3.14 17.83 10.18
CA LEU A 537 -4.00 18.89 10.67
C LEU A 537 -4.98 19.25 9.57
N SER A 538 -6.28 19.18 9.85
CA SER A 538 -7.28 19.76 8.96
C SER A 538 -7.86 20.99 9.63
N ILE A 539 -7.82 22.13 8.95
CA ILE A 539 -8.36 23.40 9.43
C ILE A 539 -9.44 23.84 8.45
N ASN A 540 -10.58 24.26 8.98
CA ASN A 540 -11.64 24.90 8.22
C ASN A 540 -11.40 26.41 8.16
N TRP A 541 -11.26 27.05 9.32
CA TRP A 541 -10.98 28.49 9.41
C TRP A 541 -10.27 28.91 10.69
N LEU A 542 -9.78 30.16 10.69
CA LEU A 542 -9.22 30.89 11.83
C LEU A 542 -10.04 32.16 12.05
N ASP A 543 -10.76 32.26 13.16
CA ASP A 543 -11.48 33.49 13.54
C ASP A 543 -10.54 34.39 14.35
N VAL A 544 -10.18 35.55 13.79
CA VAL A 544 -9.24 36.49 14.39
C VAL A 544 -9.97 37.75 14.83
N LYS A 545 -10.12 37.92 16.15
CA LYS A 545 -10.87 39.04 16.74
C LYS A 545 -9.94 39.95 17.52
N LYS A 546 -10.23 41.25 17.51
CA LYS A 546 -9.50 42.20 18.35
C LYS A 546 -10.04 42.12 19.78
N LEU A 547 -9.14 42.14 20.76
CA LEU A 547 -9.47 42.20 22.19
C LEU A 547 -9.70 43.63 22.69
#